data_AF-B2XY58-F1
#
_entry.id   AF-B2XY58-F1
#
_cell.length_a   1.000
_cell.length_b   1.000
_cell.length_c   1.000
_cell.angle_alpha   90.00
_cell.angle_beta   90.00
_cell.angle_gamma   90.00
#
_symmetry.space_group_name_H-M   'P 1'
#
loop_
_entity.id
_entity.type
_entity.pdbx_description
1 polymer ?
#
loop_
_entity_poly.entity_id
_entity_poly.type
_entity_poly.pdbx_seq_one_letter_code
_entity_poly.pdbx_strand_id
1 'polypeptide(L)'
;YQQGCFAGGTVLRLAKDLAENSRGARVLVVCSELTAITFRGPSDSHLDSMVGQALFGDGAAAVIVGADPDLSVERPIFHLVSAAQTILPDTDGVIDGHLREVGLTFHLQKDLPGLISENIEKILVEAFNPIGIKDWNSMFWIAHP
;
A
#
# COMPACT_ATOMS: atom_id res chain seq x y z
N TYR A 1 1.62 0.08 14.61
CA TYR A 1 2.60 -0.12 13.53
C TYR A 1 2.69 1.16 12.71
N GLN A 2 3.87 1.56 12.23
CA GLN A 2 4.07 2.68 11.29
C GLN A 2 4.55 2.07 9.98
N GLN A 3 3.63 1.75 9.07
CA GLN A 3 3.95 1.03 7.83
C GLN A 3 4.04 1.96 6.61
N GLY A 4 3.37 3.10 6.63
CA GLY A 4 3.38 4.04 5.51
C GLY A 4 2.50 3.58 4.34
N CYS A 5 2.72 4.18 3.18
CA CYS A 5 1.77 4.17 2.07
C CYS A 5 1.53 2.79 1.42
N PHE A 6 2.47 1.85 1.54
CA PHE A 6 2.32 0.49 1.00
C PHE A 6 1.41 -0.42 1.85
N ALA A 7 1.01 0.03 3.05
CA ALA A 7 0.29 -0.78 4.02
C ALA A 7 -1.04 -1.32 3.51
N GLY A 8 -1.69 -0.65 2.54
CA GLY A 8 -2.89 -1.15 1.88
C GLY A 8 -2.70 -2.54 1.25
N GLY A 9 -1.56 -2.77 0.58
CA GLY A 9 -1.21 -4.09 0.06
C GLY A 9 -0.84 -5.06 1.18
N THR A 10 -0.13 -4.59 2.20
CA THR A 10 0.29 -5.42 3.36
C THR A 10 -0.90 -6.00 4.11
N VAL A 11 -1.93 -5.21 4.39
CA VAL A 11 -3.09 -5.68 5.16
C VAL A 11 -3.90 -6.71 4.36
N LEU A 12 -3.99 -6.58 3.03
CA LEU A 12 -4.62 -7.58 2.18
C LEU A 12 -3.82 -8.89 2.17
N ARG A 13 -2.49 -8.81 2.08
CA ARG A 13 -1.61 -9.98 2.17
C ARG A 13 -1.79 -10.72 3.50
N LEU A 14 -1.81 -9.99 4.61
CA LEU A 14 -2.02 -10.59 5.94
C LEU A 14 -3.43 -11.19 6.07
N ALA A 15 -4.46 -10.47 5.62
CA ALA A 15 -5.84 -10.94 5.70
C ALA A 15 -6.09 -12.19 4.84
N LYS A 16 -5.41 -12.32 3.69
CA LYS A 16 -5.42 -13.53 2.86
C LYS A 16 -4.99 -14.75 3.68
N ASP A 17 -3.80 -14.71 4.28
CA ASP A 17 -3.26 -15.83 5.06
C ASP A 17 -4.15 -16.17 6.26
N LEU A 18 -4.63 -15.14 6.98
CA LEU A 18 -5.51 -15.33 8.14
C LEU A 18 -6.85 -15.98 7.74
N ALA A 19 -7.46 -15.55 6.64
CA ALA A 19 -8.74 -16.05 6.17
C ALA A 19 -8.64 -17.46 5.57
N GLU A 20 -7.61 -17.72 4.76
CA GLU A 20 -7.43 -19.02 4.07
C GLU A 20 -6.97 -20.12 5.03
N ASN A 21 -6.18 -19.78 6.05
CA ASN A 21 -5.60 -20.76 6.97
C ASN A 21 -6.49 -21.05 8.19
N SER A 22 -7.67 -20.42 8.30
CA SER A 22 -8.59 -20.59 9.43
C SER A 22 -10.03 -20.77 8.94
N ARG A 23 -10.53 -22.02 8.92
CA ARG A 23 -11.87 -22.34 8.40
C ARG A 23 -12.96 -21.51 9.11
N GLY A 24 -13.79 -20.82 8.32
CA GLY A 24 -14.88 -19.97 8.83
C GLY A 24 -14.43 -18.60 9.33
N ALA A 25 -13.15 -18.25 9.23
CA ALA A 25 -12.68 -16.93 9.63
C ALA A 25 -13.26 -15.81 8.73
N ARG A 26 -13.54 -14.68 9.37
CA ARG A 26 -13.89 -13.41 8.73
C ARG A 26 -13.02 -12.33 9.36
N VAL A 27 -12.14 -11.75 8.56
CA VAL A 27 -11.12 -10.79 8.99
C VAL A 27 -11.62 -9.39 8.67
N LEU A 28 -11.86 -8.58 9.70
CA LEU A 28 -12.08 -7.15 9.53
C LEU A 28 -10.73 -6.46 9.43
N VAL A 29 -10.47 -5.83 8.29
CA VAL A 29 -9.32 -4.98 8.04
C VAL A 29 -9.77 -3.53 8.08
N VAL A 30 -9.04 -2.68 8.81
CA VAL A 30 -9.27 -1.23 8.86
C VAL A 30 -7.95 -0.51 8.66
N CYS A 31 -7.90 0.36 7.66
CA CYS A 31 -6.84 1.36 7.51
C CYS A 31 -7.44 2.72 7.86
N SER A 32 -6.80 3.47 8.76
CA SER A 32 -7.22 4.81 9.15
C SER A 32 -5.99 5.68 9.27
N GLU A 33 -5.94 6.75 8.49
CA GLU A 33 -4.82 7.68 8.42
C GLU A 33 -5.28 9.07 8.80
N LEU A 34 -4.48 9.75 9.64
CA LEU A 34 -4.73 11.10 10.12
C LEU A 34 -3.47 11.94 9.97
N THR A 35 -3.58 13.05 9.26
CA THR A 35 -2.50 13.99 8.96
C THR A 35 -2.12 14.88 10.15
N ALA A 36 -2.87 14.82 11.25
CA ALA A 36 -2.55 15.55 12.48
C ALA A 36 -1.11 15.30 12.98
N ILE A 37 -0.57 14.09 12.76
CA ILE A 37 0.80 13.74 13.16
C ILE A 37 1.87 14.31 12.22
N THR A 38 1.48 14.72 11.00
CA THR A 38 2.36 15.16 9.92
C THR A 38 2.26 16.67 9.63
N PHE A 39 1.17 17.29 10.11
CA PHE A 39 0.86 18.69 9.89
C PHE A 39 1.90 19.63 10.51
N ARG A 40 2.43 20.56 9.71
CA ARG A 40 3.38 21.58 10.17
C ARG A 40 3.43 22.80 9.26
N GLY A 41 3.94 23.90 9.79
CA GLY A 41 4.19 25.12 9.02
C GLY A 41 5.28 24.92 7.93
N PRO A 42 5.28 25.76 6.88
CA PRO A 42 6.24 25.68 5.79
C PRO A 42 7.64 26.14 6.23
N SER A 43 8.66 25.70 5.49
CA SER A 43 10.06 26.08 5.68
C SER A 43 10.80 26.01 4.35
N ASP A 44 11.50 27.08 3.95
CA ASP A 44 12.24 27.15 2.67
C ASP A 44 13.34 26.09 2.55
N SER A 45 13.87 25.63 3.68
CA SER A 45 14.85 24.54 3.77
C SER A 45 14.27 23.12 3.67
N HIS A 46 12.94 22.96 3.66
CA HIS A 46 12.26 21.65 3.70
C HIS A 46 11.10 21.58 2.69
N LEU A 47 11.42 21.75 1.40
CA LEU A 47 10.45 21.72 0.32
C LEU A 47 9.74 20.36 0.18
N ASP A 48 10.41 19.26 0.52
CA ASP A 48 9.85 17.91 0.60
C ASP A 48 8.70 17.83 1.62
N SER A 49 8.84 18.48 2.77
CA SER A 49 7.75 18.56 3.74
C SER A 49 6.54 19.32 3.18
N MET A 50 6.74 20.32 2.32
CA MET A 50 5.64 21.04 1.67
C MET A 50 4.90 20.16 0.66
N VAL A 51 5.62 19.29 -0.07
CA VAL A 51 4.98 18.28 -0.93
C VAL A 51 4.06 17.39 -0.08
N GLY A 52 4.55 16.92 1.08
CA GLY A 52 3.72 16.15 2.01
C GLY A 52 2.45 16.90 2.46
N GLN A 53 2.56 18.20 2.79
CA GLN A 53 1.39 19.01 3.18
C GLN A 53 0.38 19.19 2.03
N ALA A 54 0.81 19.11 0.77
CA ALA A 54 -0.06 19.26 -0.40
C ALA A 54 -0.75 17.94 -0.79
N LEU A 55 -0.12 16.79 -0.51
CA LEU A 55 -0.59 15.48 -0.96
C LEU A 55 -1.40 14.72 0.10
N PHE A 56 -0.98 14.77 1.37
CA PHE A 56 -1.60 13.93 2.40
C PHE A 56 -2.95 14.48 2.85
N GLY A 57 -3.91 13.56 3.00
CA GLY A 57 -5.23 13.84 3.52
C GLY A 57 -5.68 12.75 4.51
N ASP A 58 -6.71 13.08 5.28
CA ASP A 58 -7.31 12.16 6.25
C ASP A 58 -8.25 11.18 5.54
N GLY A 59 -8.28 9.93 5.99
CA GLY A 59 -9.17 8.93 5.40
C GLY A 59 -9.15 7.61 6.14
N ALA A 60 -10.25 6.87 6.01
CA ALA A 60 -10.33 5.51 6.52
C ALA A 60 -11.07 4.60 5.53
N ALA A 61 -10.67 3.34 5.48
CA ALA A 61 -11.30 2.29 4.69
C ALA A 61 -11.37 1.00 5.50
N ALA A 62 -12.42 0.22 5.28
CA ALA A 62 -12.58 -1.09 5.91
C ALA A 62 -13.04 -2.14 4.90
N VAL A 63 -12.52 -3.36 5.04
CA VAL A 63 -12.93 -4.52 4.24
C VAL A 63 -13.11 -5.75 5.14
N ILE A 64 -14.03 -6.63 4.75
CA ILE A 64 -14.18 -7.96 5.35
C ILE A 64 -13.60 -8.97 4.36
N VAL A 65 -12.62 -9.75 4.82
CA VAL A 65 -11.95 -10.79 4.04
C VAL A 65 -12.27 -12.15 4.64
N GLY A 66 -12.60 -13.12 3.79
CA GLY A 66 -12.94 -14.48 4.19
C GLY A 66 -12.70 -15.47 3.06
N ALA A 67 -12.49 -16.73 3.42
CA ALA A 67 -12.54 -17.87 2.51
C ALA A 67 -13.90 -18.59 2.64
N ASP A 68 -14.27 -19.35 1.60
CA ASP A 68 -15.50 -20.14 1.53
C ASP A 68 -16.77 -19.32 1.84
N PRO A 69 -17.18 -18.41 0.94
CA PRO A 69 -18.32 -17.55 1.19
C PRO A 69 -19.64 -18.33 1.23
N ASP A 70 -20.52 -17.97 2.17
CA ASP A 70 -21.92 -18.42 2.15
C ASP A 70 -22.71 -17.57 1.16
N LEU A 71 -22.88 -18.09 -0.06
CA LEU A 71 -23.54 -17.37 -1.14
C LEU A 71 -25.04 -17.09 -0.90
N SER A 72 -25.64 -17.60 0.17
CA SER A 72 -27.00 -17.22 0.56
C SER A 72 -27.07 -15.82 1.17
N VAL A 73 -25.96 -15.33 1.74
CA VAL A 73 -25.89 -14.04 2.46
C VAL A 73 -24.70 -13.17 2.05
N GLU A 74 -23.59 -13.77 1.63
CA GLU A 74 -22.36 -13.09 1.23
C GLU A 74 -22.29 -12.91 -0.29
N ARG A 75 -21.74 -11.77 -0.71
CA ARG A 75 -21.53 -11.41 -2.12
C ARG A 75 -20.07 -11.04 -2.33
N PRO A 76 -19.21 -11.99 -2.75
CA PRO A 76 -17.81 -11.70 -3.02
C PRO A 76 -17.65 -10.59 -4.06
N ILE A 77 -16.74 -9.65 -3.82
CA ILE A 77 -16.46 -8.52 -4.72
C ILE A 77 -15.17 -8.78 -5.52
N PHE A 78 -14.11 -9.23 -4.84
CA PHE A 78 -12.82 -9.58 -5.43
C PHE A 78 -12.26 -10.84 -4.77
N HIS A 79 -11.35 -11.52 -5.45
CA HIS A 79 -10.63 -12.70 -4.95
C HIS A 79 -9.14 -12.37 -4.84
N LEU A 80 -8.54 -12.63 -3.67
CA LEU A 80 -7.10 -12.45 -3.45
C LEU A 80 -6.35 -13.70 -3.93
N VAL A 81 -5.88 -13.69 -5.17
CA VAL A 81 -5.21 -14.87 -5.77
C VAL A 81 -3.80 -15.05 -5.21
N SER A 82 -3.00 -13.99 -5.25
CA SER A 82 -1.63 -13.95 -4.73
C SER A 82 -1.33 -12.59 -4.10
N ALA A 83 -0.29 -12.54 -3.28
CA ALA A 83 0.22 -11.31 -2.71
C ALA A 83 1.75 -11.40 -2.61
N ALA A 84 2.46 -10.39 -3.11
CA ALA A 84 3.91 -10.32 -3.12
C ALA A 84 4.39 -8.96 -2.59
N GLN A 85 5.64 -8.92 -2.14
CA GLN A 85 6.31 -7.70 -1.70
C GLN A 85 7.77 -7.78 -2.11
N THR A 86 8.34 -6.66 -2.52
CA THR A 86 9.77 -6.53 -2.80
C THR A 86 10.30 -5.20 -2.26
N ILE A 87 11.62 -5.10 -2.16
CA ILE A 87 12.34 -3.87 -1.86
C ILE A 87 13.18 -3.58 -3.10
N LEU A 88 13.07 -2.35 -3.63
CA LEU A 88 13.86 -1.97 -4.80
C LEU A 88 15.34 -1.84 -4.40
N PRO A 89 16.28 -2.41 -5.17
CA PRO A 89 17.70 -2.27 -4.88
C PRO A 89 18.12 -0.79 -4.97
N ASP A 90 19.12 -0.41 -4.18
CA ASP A 90 19.71 0.94 -4.19
C ASP A 90 18.72 2.08 -3.91
N THR A 91 17.64 1.81 -3.15
CA THR A 91 16.61 2.80 -2.79
C THR A 91 16.58 3.18 -1.31
N ASP A 92 17.65 2.88 -0.58
CA ASP A 92 17.80 3.29 0.83
C ASP A 92 17.67 4.82 0.99
N GLY A 93 16.79 5.26 1.89
CA GLY A 93 16.55 6.68 2.17
C GLY A 93 15.84 7.46 1.07
N VAL A 94 15.26 6.79 0.06
CA VAL A 94 14.42 7.44 -0.96
C VAL A 94 13.12 7.98 -0.33
N ILE A 95 12.55 7.23 0.62
CA ILE A 95 11.42 7.64 1.44
C ILE A 95 11.75 7.33 2.90
N ASP A 96 11.84 8.38 3.72
CA ASP A 96 12.05 8.23 5.16
C ASP A 96 10.94 8.90 5.95
N GLY A 97 10.58 8.28 7.08
CA GLY A 97 9.69 8.84 8.09
C GLY A 97 10.34 8.74 9.46
N HIS A 98 10.43 9.87 10.17
CA HIS A 98 10.98 9.92 11.51
C HIS A 98 9.96 10.51 12.48
N LEU A 99 9.53 9.71 13.44
CA LEU A 99 8.73 10.20 14.56
C LEU A 99 9.66 10.90 15.56
N ARG A 100 9.42 12.20 15.79
CA ARG A 100 10.18 13.07 16.69
C ARG A 100 9.23 13.80 17.63
N GLU A 101 9.78 14.58 18.57
CA GLU A 101 8.98 15.46 19.46
C GLU A 101 8.13 16.46 18.67
N VAL A 102 8.56 16.81 17.45
CA VAL A 102 7.86 17.70 16.51
C VAL A 102 6.83 16.97 15.62
N GLY A 103 6.46 15.74 15.97
CA GLY A 103 5.61 14.87 15.15
C GLY A 103 6.40 14.06 14.13
N LEU A 104 5.70 13.57 13.10
CA LEU A 104 6.23 12.66 12.10
C LEU A 104 6.77 13.42 10.88
N THR A 105 8.08 13.62 10.81
CA THR A 105 8.75 14.28 9.68
C THR A 105 9.02 13.27 8.57
N PHE A 106 8.81 13.67 7.31
CA PHE A 106 9.11 12.81 6.15
C PHE A 106 10.10 13.48 5.21
N HIS A 107 10.90 12.65 4.56
CA HIS A 107 11.81 13.02 3.50
C HIS A 107 11.49 12.22 2.25
N LEU A 108 11.40 12.92 1.13
CA LEU A 108 11.04 12.34 -0.16
C LEU A 108 12.06 12.79 -1.20
N GLN A 109 12.75 11.83 -1.82
CA GLN A 109 13.60 12.15 -2.96
C GLN A 109 12.76 12.45 -4.20
N LYS A 110 13.19 13.44 -4.99
CA LYS A 110 12.46 13.94 -6.17
C LYS A 110 12.24 12.88 -7.25
N ASP A 111 13.11 11.88 -7.32
CA ASP A 111 13.14 10.89 -8.40
C ASP A 111 12.32 9.62 -8.11
N LEU A 112 11.52 9.61 -7.04
CA LEU A 112 10.70 8.45 -6.68
C LEU A 112 9.81 7.95 -7.83
N PRO A 113 9.11 8.80 -8.61
CA PRO A 113 8.30 8.30 -9.73
C PRO A 113 9.14 7.58 -10.79
N GLY A 114 10.36 8.07 -11.07
CA GLY A 114 11.32 7.44 -11.99
C GLY A 114 11.68 6.04 -11.51
N LEU A 115 12.12 5.93 -10.26
CA LEU A 115 12.49 4.66 -9.62
C LEU A 115 11.37 3.61 -9.68
N ILE A 116 10.12 4.01 -9.43
CA ILE A 116 8.97 3.09 -9.55
C ILE A 116 8.75 2.68 -11.00
N SER A 117 8.76 3.64 -11.94
CA SER A 117 8.49 3.37 -13.36
C SER A 117 9.52 2.43 -14.00
N GLU A 118 10.80 2.54 -13.63
CA GLU A 118 11.88 1.71 -14.15
C GLU A 118 11.81 0.26 -13.65
N ASN A 119 11.18 0.03 -12.48
CA ASN A 119 11.19 -1.27 -11.81
C ASN A 119 9.85 -2.01 -11.89
N ILE A 120 8.73 -1.32 -12.10
CA ILE A 120 7.38 -1.92 -11.99
C ILE A 120 7.16 -3.07 -12.98
N GLU A 121 7.69 -2.98 -14.20
CA GLU A 121 7.52 -4.04 -15.21
C GLU A 121 8.16 -5.35 -14.77
N LYS A 122 9.38 -5.30 -14.22
CA LYS A 122 10.05 -6.49 -13.69
C LYS A 122 9.22 -7.15 -12.58
N ILE A 123 8.67 -6.34 -11.68
CA ILE A 123 7.83 -6.82 -10.57
C ILE A 123 6.56 -7.49 -11.11
N LEU A 124 5.93 -6.90 -12.12
CA LEU A 124 4.75 -7.48 -12.76
C LEU A 124 5.07 -8.81 -13.44
N VAL A 125 6.18 -8.88 -14.19
CA VAL A 125 6.64 -10.14 -14.79
C VAL A 125 6.80 -11.21 -13.71
N GLU A 126 7.51 -10.92 -12.62
CA GLU A 126 7.72 -11.88 -11.53
C GLU A 126 6.40 -12.34 -10.88
N ALA A 127 5.47 -11.40 -10.62
CA ALA A 127 4.19 -11.70 -9.97
C ALA A 127 3.21 -12.47 -10.87
N PHE A 128 3.18 -12.17 -12.18
CA PHE A 128 2.19 -12.70 -13.11
C PHE A 128 2.69 -13.88 -13.97
N ASN A 129 4.01 -14.14 -14.00
CA ASN A 129 4.57 -15.28 -14.72
C ASN A 129 3.92 -16.64 -14.35
N PRO A 130 3.61 -16.95 -13.08
CA PRO A 130 2.95 -18.21 -12.72
C PRO A 130 1.53 -18.38 -13.30
N ILE A 131 0.86 -17.28 -13.64
CA ILE A 131 -0.52 -17.28 -14.17
C ILE A 131 -0.59 -16.95 -15.67
N GLY A 132 0.56 -16.77 -16.32
CA GLY A 132 0.68 -16.66 -17.77
C GLY A 132 0.19 -15.33 -18.37
N ILE A 133 -0.08 -14.31 -17.54
CA ILE A 133 -0.49 -12.98 -18.02
C ILE A 133 0.75 -12.19 -18.44
N LYS A 134 0.70 -11.63 -19.67
CA LYS A 134 1.78 -10.82 -20.26
C LYS A 134 1.31 -9.49 -20.84
N ASP A 135 0.00 -9.32 -21.03
CA ASP A 135 -0.60 -8.07 -21.49
C ASP A 135 -1.17 -7.31 -20.30
N TRP A 136 -0.43 -6.29 -19.86
CA TRP A 136 -0.80 -5.42 -18.75
C TRP A 136 -2.10 -4.65 -18.98
N ASN A 137 -2.48 -4.40 -20.24
CA ASN A 137 -3.72 -3.71 -20.59
C ASN A 137 -4.96 -4.62 -20.55
N SER A 138 -4.76 -5.93 -20.43
CA SER A 138 -5.86 -6.89 -20.22
C SER A 138 -6.37 -6.92 -18.78
N MET A 139 -5.70 -6.21 -17.86
CA MET A 139 -6.01 -6.20 -16.43
C MET A 139 -6.71 -4.91 -16.00
N PHE A 140 -7.50 -5.00 -14.93
CA PHE A 140 -7.88 -3.80 -14.17
C PHE A 140 -6.73 -3.39 -13.25
N TRP A 141 -6.62 -2.09 -12.96
CA TRP A 141 -5.51 -1.51 -12.21
C TRP A 141 -5.97 -0.82 -10.93
N ILE A 142 -5.24 -1.08 -9.85
CA ILE A 142 -5.33 -0.33 -8.59
C ILE A 142 -3.89 -0.03 -8.19
N ALA A 143 -3.49 1.23 -8.27
CA ALA A 143 -2.20 1.72 -7.83
C ALA A 143 -2.39 2.71 -6.68
N HIS A 144 -1.45 2.75 -5.73
CA HIS A 144 -1.41 3.83 -4.75
C HIS A 144 -1.09 5.14 -5.50
N PRO A 145 -1.92 6.20 -5.36
CA PRO A 145 -1.77 7.44 -6.12
C PRO A 145 -0.61 8.31 -5.63
#